data_AF-K1RPA6-F1
#
_entry.id   AF-K1RPA6-F1
#
_cell.length_a   1.000
_cell.length_b   1.000
_cell.length_c   1.000
_cell.angle_alpha   90.00
_cell.angle_beta   90.00
_cell.angle_gamma   90.00
#
_symmetry.space_group_name_H-M   'P 1'
#
loop_
_entity.id
_entity.type
_entity.pdbx_description
1 polymer ?
#
loop_
_entity_poly.entity_id
_entity_poly.type
_entity_poly.pdbx_seq_one_letter_code
_entity_poly.pdbx_strand_id
1 'polypeptide(L)'
;QYFSFGTNDLTQMTFGYSRDDIASFLPAYMEKKILKVDPFQVLDQEGVGQLIKMAVENGRATRPNLRTGICGEHGGEPSSVKFCAKVGMNYASCSPFRVPIARLAAAQAAVEE
;
A
#
# COMPACT_ATOMS: atom_id res chain seq x y z
N GLN A 1 15.52 -12.27 -7.68
CA GLN A 1 14.53 -11.45 -8.42
C GLN A 1 13.29 -11.33 -7.56
N TYR A 2 12.60 -10.19 -7.59
CA TYR A 2 11.55 -9.82 -6.63
C TYR A 2 10.56 -8.83 -7.27
N PHE A 3 9.39 -8.65 -6.66
CA PHE A 3 8.50 -7.52 -6.93
C PHE A 3 8.61 -6.48 -5.82
N SER A 4 8.67 -5.20 -6.21
CA SER A 4 8.53 -4.07 -5.31
C SER A 4 7.37 -3.22 -5.81
N PHE A 5 6.29 -3.15 -5.05
CA PHE A 5 5.10 -2.40 -5.41
C PHE A 5 5.34 -0.91 -5.16
N GLY A 6 5.53 -0.16 -6.26
CA GLY A 6 5.53 1.29 -6.28
C GLY A 6 4.11 1.81 -6.15
N THR A 7 3.60 1.83 -4.92
CA THR A 7 2.18 2.09 -4.68
C THR A 7 1.74 3.52 -4.96
N ASN A 8 2.66 4.49 -4.98
CA ASN A 8 2.34 5.85 -5.42
C ASN A 8 1.86 5.85 -6.88
N ASP A 9 2.65 5.28 -7.80
CA ASP A 9 2.30 5.22 -9.22
C ASP A 9 1.12 4.27 -9.47
N LEU A 10 1.06 3.15 -8.73
CA LEU A 10 -0.06 2.22 -8.86
C LEU A 10 -1.38 2.87 -8.44
N THR A 11 -1.41 3.61 -7.33
CA THR A 11 -2.58 4.43 -6.94
C THR A 11 -2.90 5.45 -8.02
N GLN A 12 -1.89 6.13 -8.56
CA GLN A 12 -2.04 7.13 -9.62
C GLN A 12 -2.81 6.57 -10.82
N MET A 13 -2.36 5.42 -11.32
CA MET A 13 -2.95 4.78 -12.51
C MET A 13 -4.28 4.10 -12.21
N THR A 14 -4.48 3.59 -10.99
CA THR A 14 -5.74 2.91 -10.61
C THR A 14 -6.88 3.91 -10.45
N PHE A 15 -6.62 5.04 -9.77
CA PHE A 15 -7.63 6.10 -9.59
C PHE A 15 -7.73 7.05 -10.79
N GLY A 16 -6.70 7.11 -11.65
CA GLY A 16 -6.58 8.14 -12.67
C GLY A 16 -6.31 9.53 -12.08
N TYR A 17 -5.69 9.60 -10.90
CA TYR A 17 -5.41 10.85 -10.20
C TYR A 17 -3.97 11.25 -10.39
N SER A 18 -3.69 12.38 -11.02
CA SER A 18 -2.33 12.97 -10.97
C SER A 18 -2.01 13.38 -9.54
N ARG A 19 -0.88 12.91 -9.00
CA ARG A 19 -0.46 13.25 -7.63
C ARG A 19 -0.15 14.74 -7.46
N ASP A 20 0.29 15.39 -8.53
CA ASP A 20 0.64 16.81 -8.51
C ASP A 20 -0.62 17.70 -8.59
N ASP A 21 -1.71 17.21 -9.18
CA ASP A 21 -2.93 17.99 -9.43
C ASP A 21 -4.07 17.69 -8.44
N ILE A 22 -4.00 16.57 -7.70
CA ILE A 22 -5.07 16.09 -6.82
C ILE A 22 -5.47 17.08 -5.72
N ALA A 23 -4.54 17.94 -5.29
CA ALA A 23 -4.79 18.96 -4.27
C ALA A 23 -5.93 19.93 -4.65
N SER A 24 -6.23 20.07 -5.96
CA SER A 24 -7.30 20.94 -6.45
C SER A 24 -8.72 20.44 -6.13
N PHE A 25 -8.91 19.14 -5.93
CA PHE A 25 -10.25 18.55 -5.71
C PHE A 25 -10.36 17.61 -4.49
N LEU A 26 -9.23 17.10 -3.98
CA LEU A 26 -9.24 16.17 -2.85
C LEU A 26 -9.95 16.73 -1.59
N PRO A 27 -9.76 17.99 -1.18
CA PRO A 27 -10.48 18.53 -0.03
C PRO A 27 -12.00 18.45 -0.20
N ALA A 28 -12.52 18.75 -1.40
CA ALA A 28 -13.94 18.65 -1.70
C ALA A 28 -14.45 17.21 -1.69
N TYR A 29 -13.63 16.25 -2.12
CA TYR A 29 -13.98 14.82 -2.08
C TYR A 29 -14.06 14.30 -0.64
N MET A 30 -13.13 14.75 0.21
CA MET A 30 -13.11 14.40 1.63
C MET A 30 -14.28 15.03 2.39
N GLU A 31 -14.56 16.33 2.15
CA GLU A 31 -15.70 17.04 2.77
C GLU A 31 -17.04 16.39 2.41
N LYS A 32 -17.21 16.02 1.13
CA LYS A 32 -18.40 15.33 0.64
C LYS A 32 -18.43 13.84 0.98
N LYS A 33 -17.41 13.33 1.70
CA LYS A 33 -17.26 11.92 2.08
C LYS A 33 -17.30 10.95 0.87
N ILE A 34 -16.88 11.44 -0.30
CA ILE A 34 -16.66 10.60 -1.49
C ILE A 34 -15.45 9.71 -1.24
N LEU A 35 -14.40 10.28 -0.65
CA LEU A 35 -13.25 9.54 -0.12
C LEU A 35 -13.22 9.64 1.40
N LYS A 36 -12.86 8.54 2.05
CA LYS A 36 -12.71 8.47 3.51
C LYS A 36 -11.34 8.95 3.98
N VAL A 37 -10.32 8.74 3.15
CA VAL A 37 -8.92 9.02 3.41
C VAL A 37 -8.24 9.41 2.10
N ASP A 38 -7.10 10.10 2.19
CA ASP A 38 -6.24 10.36 1.03
C ASP A 38 -5.61 9.02 0.56
N PRO A 39 -5.91 8.57 -0.68
CA PRO A 39 -5.42 7.29 -1.20
C PRO A 39 -3.92 7.26 -1.47
N PHE A 40 -3.22 8.41 -1.42
CA PHE A 40 -1.75 8.48 -1.48
C PHE A 40 -1.08 8.41 -0.10
N GLN A 41 -1.86 8.50 0.97
CA GLN A 41 -1.37 8.33 2.34
C GLN A 41 -1.74 6.96 2.91
N VAL A 42 -2.98 6.54 2.70
CA VAL A 42 -3.51 5.26 3.16
C VAL A 42 -3.86 4.42 1.93
N LEU A 43 -3.30 3.21 1.86
CA LEU A 43 -3.52 2.31 0.74
C LEU A 43 -5.01 1.98 0.61
N ASP A 44 -5.57 2.26 -0.57
CA ASP A 44 -6.90 1.79 -0.94
C ASP A 44 -6.87 0.25 -1.07
N GLN A 45 -7.47 -0.44 -0.10
CA GLN A 45 -7.47 -1.90 -0.06
C GLN A 45 -8.51 -2.53 -1.00
N GLU A 46 -9.55 -1.79 -1.38
CA GLU A 46 -10.67 -2.30 -2.18
C GLU A 46 -10.39 -2.20 -3.69
N GLY A 47 -9.63 -1.21 -4.15
CA GLY A 47 -9.18 -1.10 -5.54
C GLY A 47 -7.71 -1.48 -5.69
N VAL A 48 -6.80 -0.60 -5.27
CA VAL A 48 -5.33 -0.80 -5.43
C VAL A 48 -4.86 -2.08 -4.76
N GLY A 49 -5.38 -2.39 -3.57
CA GLY A 49 -5.10 -3.61 -2.82
C GLY A 49 -5.47 -4.89 -3.58
N GLN A 50 -6.55 -4.88 -4.37
CA GLN A 50 -6.90 -6.04 -5.19
C GLN A 50 -5.86 -6.31 -6.27
N LEU A 51 -5.35 -5.28 -6.94
CA LEU A 51 -4.29 -5.42 -7.94
C LEU A 51 -3.01 -5.98 -7.31
N ILE A 52 -2.66 -5.50 -6.11
CA ILE A 52 -1.51 -5.99 -5.36
C ILE A 52 -1.69 -7.48 -5.01
N LYS A 53 -2.84 -7.86 -4.45
CA LYS A 53 -3.16 -9.24 -4.08
C LYS A 53 -3.06 -10.16 -5.30
N MET A 54 -3.69 -9.77 -6.40
CA MET A 54 -3.64 -10.51 -7.67
C MET A 54 -2.21 -10.68 -8.19
N ALA A 55 -1.39 -9.63 -8.15
CA ALA A 55 0.00 -9.69 -8.60
C ALA A 55 0.86 -10.62 -7.73
N VAL A 56 0.65 -10.63 -6.40
CA VAL A 56 1.35 -11.53 -5.47
C VAL A 56 0.94 -12.98 -5.73
N GLU A 57 -0.36 -13.25 -5.84
CA GLU A 57 -0.90 -14.59 -6.08
C GLU A 57 -0.40 -15.16 -7.42
N ASN A 58 -0.58 -14.42 -8.52
CA ASN A 58 -0.16 -14.84 -9.85
C ASN A 58 1.36 -14.97 -9.97
N GLY A 59 2.11 -14.04 -9.35
CA GLY A 59 3.56 -14.10 -9.31
C GLY A 59 4.07 -15.35 -8.58
N ARG A 60 3.45 -15.70 -7.44
CA ARG A 60 3.81 -16.89 -6.66
C ARG A 60 3.33 -18.20 -7.27
N ALA A 61 2.23 -18.19 -8.03
CA ALA A 61 1.78 -19.34 -8.78
C ALA A 61 2.82 -19.82 -9.81
N THR A 62 3.56 -18.89 -10.42
CA THR A 62 4.64 -19.21 -11.37
C THR A 62 6.00 -19.37 -10.68
N ARG A 63 6.23 -18.66 -9.57
CA ARG A 63 7.46 -18.72 -8.79
C ARG A 63 7.16 -18.71 -7.29
N PRO A 64 7.06 -19.88 -6.63
CA PRO A 64 6.63 -19.96 -5.22
C PRO A 64 7.46 -19.10 -4.25
N ASN A 65 8.77 -19.00 -4.48
CA ASN A 65 9.69 -18.23 -3.65
C ASN A 65 9.88 -16.77 -4.14
N LEU A 66 8.93 -16.23 -4.91
CA LEU A 66 8.99 -14.83 -5.34
C LEU A 66 8.89 -13.92 -4.12
N ARG A 67 9.98 -13.19 -3.88
CA ARG A 67 10.03 -12.17 -2.84
C ARG A 67 9.21 -10.95 -3.28
N THR A 68 8.32 -10.47 -2.42
CA THR A 68 7.46 -9.33 -2.67
C THR A 68 7.59 -8.32 -1.55
N GLY A 69 7.44 -7.04 -1.87
CA GLY A 69 7.39 -5.99 -0.85
C GLY A 69 6.82 -4.69 -1.40
N ILE A 70 6.59 -3.75 -0.51
CA ILE A 70 6.03 -2.43 -0.83
C ILE A 70 7.08 -1.33 -0.61
N CYS A 71 7.04 -0.31 -1.46
CA CYS A 71 7.78 0.92 -1.26
C CYS A 71 6.87 2.14 -1.40
N GLY A 72 7.31 3.28 -0.85
CA GLY A 72 6.58 4.54 -0.90
C GLY A 72 5.95 4.92 0.43
N GLU A 73 5.01 5.87 0.38
CA GLU A 73 4.36 6.45 1.57
C GLU A 73 3.64 5.38 2.39
N HIS A 74 2.90 4.50 1.70
CA HIS A 74 2.12 3.41 2.28
C HIS A 74 2.99 2.39 3.04
N GLY A 75 4.27 2.24 2.69
CA GLY A 75 5.19 1.33 3.39
C GLY A 75 5.48 1.74 4.84
N GLY A 76 5.11 2.96 5.23
CA GLY A 76 5.24 3.48 6.60
C GLY A 76 3.90 3.79 7.28
N GLU A 77 2.77 3.52 6.62
CA GLU A 77 1.44 3.76 7.16
C GLU A 77 0.92 2.46 7.82
N PRO A 78 0.53 2.48 9.11
CA PRO A 78 0.21 1.26 9.86
C PRO A 78 -0.84 0.34 9.20
N SER A 79 -1.95 0.88 8.72
CA SER A 79 -3.02 0.05 8.14
C SER A 79 -2.60 -0.61 6.83
N SER A 80 -1.83 0.10 6.02
CA SER A 80 -1.23 -0.37 4.76
C SER A 80 -0.18 -1.45 5.03
N VAL A 81 0.66 -1.29 6.05
CA VAL A 81 1.62 -2.31 6.48
C VAL A 81 0.91 -3.58 6.95
N LYS A 82 -0.16 -3.44 7.76
CA LYS A 82 -0.98 -4.58 8.18
C LYS A 82 -1.64 -5.29 6.99
N PHE A 83 -2.13 -4.55 6.00
CA PHE A 83 -2.64 -5.14 4.75
C PHE A 83 -1.54 -5.92 4.01
N CYS A 84 -0.34 -5.35 3.87
CA CYS A 84 0.78 -6.02 3.20
C CYS A 84 1.19 -7.31 3.93
N ALA A 85 1.16 -7.32 5.26
CA ALA A 85 1.38 -8.52 6.06
C ALA A 85 0.32 -9.60 5.77
N LYS A 86 -0.98 -9.23 5.74
CA LYS A 86 -2.10 -10.14 5.40
C LYS A 86 -2.00 -10.71 3.98
N VAL A 87 -1.51 -9.94 3.02
CA VAL A 87 -1.24 -10.42 1.64
C VAL A 87 0.01 -11.33 1.60
N GLY A 88 0.77 -11.42 2.68
CA GLY A 88 1.95 -12.26 2.80
C GLY A 88 3.19 -11.66 2.13
N MET A 89 3.33 -10.34 2.11
CA MET A 89 4.55 -9.69 1.62
C MET A 89 5.75 -9.95 2.53
N ASN A 90 6.95 -9.93 1.96
CA ASN A 90 8.18 -10.21 2.69
C ASN A 90 8.82 -8.99 3.36
N TYR A 91 8.51 -7.77 2.90
CA TYR A 91 9.04 -6.54 3.48
C TYR A 91 8.19 -5.31 3.17
N ALA A 92 8.33 -4.29 4.00
CA ALA A 92 7.90 -2.92 3.71
C ALA A 92 9.14 -2.00 3.75
N SER A 93 9.18 -1.04 2.82
CA SER A 93 10.23 -0.03 2.72
C SER A 93 9.60 1.36 2.83
N CYS A 94 10.11 2.16 3.76
CA CYS A 94 9.62 3.51 4.06
C CYS A 94 10.78 4.46 4.38
N SER A 95 10.47 5.75 4.51
CA SER A 95 11.44 6.76 4.89
C SER A 95 12.06 6.46 6.28
N PRO A 96 13.31 6.88 6.54
CA PRO A 96 14.03 6.50 7.76
C PRO A 96 13.25 6.74 9.06
N PHE A 97 12.56 7.88 9.17
CA PHE A 97 11.78 8.25 10.35
C PHE A 97 10.51 7.41 10.54
N ARG A 98 10.00 6.76 9.49
CA ARG A 98 8.83 5.87 9.57
C ARG A 98 9.20 4.42 9.84
N VAL A 99 10.48 4.06 9.82
CA VAL A 99 10.92 2.68 10.12
C VAL A 99 10.41 2.17 11.48
N PRO A 100 10.45 2.94 12.59
CA PRO A 100 9.90 2.48 13.86
C PRO A 100 8.39 2.20 13.79
N ILE A 101 7.64 3.03 13.08
CA ILE A 101 6.18 2.89 12.89
C ILE A 101 5.89 1.62 12.09
N ALA A 102 6.58 1.41 10.97
CA ALA A 102 6.41 0.22 10.15
C ALA A 102 6.76 -1.07 10.92
N ARG A 103 7.81 -1.05 11.73
CA ARG A 103 8.18 -2.19 12.59
C ARG A 103 7.09 -2.51 13.61
N LEU A 104 6.55 -1.50 14.29
CA LEU A 104 5.47 -1.69 15.26
C LEU A 104 4.20 -2.21 14.59
N ALA A 105 3.81 -1.63 13.46
CA ALA A 105 2.62 -2.06 12.71
C ALA A 105 2.75 -3.50 12.20
N ALA A 106 3.93 -3.90 11.70
CA ALA A 106 4.21 -5.27 11.28
C ALA A 106 4.16 -6.25 12.46
N ALA A 107 4.69 -5.87 13.63
CA ALA A 107 4.61 -6.69 14.84
C ALA A 107 3.16 -6.86 15.32
N GLN A 108 2.37 -5.78 15.32
CA GLN A 108 0.94 -5.84 15.65
C GLN A 108 0.19 -6.74 14.68
N ALA A 109 0.47 -6.65 13.37
CA ALA A 109 -0.15 -7.51 12.37
C ALA A 109 0.09 -9.01 12.67
N ALA A 110 1.30 -9.36 13.12
CA ALA A 110 1.69 -10.74 13.41
C ALA A 110 1.08 -11.30 14.72
N VAL A 111 0.54 -10.45 15.60
CA VAL A 111 -0.07 -10.85 16.89
C VAL A 111 -1.60 -10.79 16.84
N GLU A 112 -2.18 -10.05 15.89
CA GLU A 112 -3.63 -9.97 15.66
C GLU A 112 -4.19 -11.18 14.87
N GLU A 113 -3.30 -12.06 14.38
CA GLU A 113 -3.61 -13.27 13.61
C GLU A 113 -3.73 -14.51 14.51
#